data_AF-A0A1B0BZF8-F1
#
_entry.id   AF-A0A1B0BZF8-F1
#
_cell.length_a   1.000
_cell.length_b   1.000
_cell.length_c   1.000
_cell.angle_alpha   90.00
_cell.angle_beta   90.00
_cell.angle_gamma   90.00
#
_symmetry.space_group_name_H-M   'P 1'
#
loop_
_entity.id
_entity.type
_entity.pdbx_description
1 polymer ?
#
loop_
_entity_poly.entity_id
_entity_poly.type
_entity_poly.pdbx_seq_one_letter_code
_entity_poly.pdbx_strand_id
1 'polypeptide(L)'
;MSVPTLEDFLNFEAKISLDKPVEDYVRLMDDRMKTDALITDEGLKNCFEKISSAARETVWKLLFEGPCTIEKQVLASDLLREHKADAGFFNPWPYNEWIVKVRDELLKRQMILVWRDEIVRKELGPCCSRDSDLFEDDNEEAAKFYEFAGCQARWKEVDEMSTIPDDAPSLSPILSETALSPPETGASVIETNPANVDFLTDQFKTLSCESPLEDYKHNMFVQTNINANDTEGFKKILAEAREKIWHFLFDQSSLPPENFEKAAKLLQMVKSDSCTFSPYDYNDWIVKVRDELFKRGYLKFWERVIVANKLGLCWYKDSEYFDDRDDKAPLQFYEFGEH
;
A
#
# COMPACT_ATOMS: atom_id res chain seq x y z
N MET A 1 38.27 -19.98 -23.91
CA MET A 1 37.10 -19.98 -23.01
C MET A 1 36.18 -21.08 -23.49
N SER A 2 35.89 -22.09 -22.67
CA SER A 2 34.99 -23.18 -23.07
C SER A 2 33.58 -22.63 -23.19
N VAL A 3 32.87 -23.02 -24.25
CA VAL A 3 31.45 -22.72 -24.40
C VAL A 3 30.72 -23.49 -23.28
N PRO A 4 29.84 -22.85 -22.50
CA PRO A 4 29.07 -23.53 -21.46
C PRO A 4 28.32 -24.74 -22.07
N THR A 5 28.39 -25.88 -21.41
CA THR A 5 27.62 -27.05 -21.86
C THR A 5 26.14 -26.89 -21.51
N LEU A 6 25.26 -27.63 -22.19
CA LEU A 6 23.83 -27.70 -21.83
C LEU A 6 23.64 -28.14 -20.37
N GLU A 7 24.54 -28.99 -19.87
CA GLU A 7 24.54 -29.46 -18.49
C GLU A 7 24.91 -28.33 -17.51
N ASP A 8 25.89 -27.48 -17.85
CA ASP A 8 26.22 -26.27 -17.09
C ASP A 8 25.07 -25.25 -17.08
N PHE A 9 24.30 -25.19 -18.17
CA PHE A 9 23.15 -24.29 -18.25
C PHE A 9 22.03 -24.71 -17.29
N LEU A 10 21.73 -26.01 -17.22
CA LEU A 10 20.66 -26.56 -16.38
C LEU A 10 21.06 -26.67 -14.90
N ASN A 11 22.37 -26.81 -14.62
CA ASN A 11 22.90 -26.98 -13.27
C ASN A 11 23.30 -25.64 -12.61
N PHE A 12 22.38 -24.68 -12.59
CA PHE A 12 22.54 -23.42 -11.85
C PHE A 12 21.82 -23.46 -10.50
N GLU A 13 22.27 -22.59 -9.59
CA GLU A 13 21.64 -22.28 -8.32
C GLU A 13 20.93 -20.92 -8.43
N ALA A 14 19.61 -20.90 -8.24
CA ALA A 14 18.83 -19.66 -8.28
C ALA A 14 19.04 -18.89 -6.96
N LYS A 15 19.56 -17.67 -7.04
CA LYS A 15 19.76 -16.79 -5.89
C LYS A 15 19.15 -15.43 -6.14
N ILE A 16 18.29 -14.99 -5.21
CA ILE A 16 17.61 -13.70 -5.25
C ILE A 16 17.92 -13.00 -3.92
N SER A 17 18.57 -11.83 -3.99
CA SER A 17 18.93 -11.07 -2.79
C SER A 17 17.71 -10.45 -2.11
N LEU A 18 17.86 -10.08 -0.84
CA LEU A 18 16.82 -9.35 -0.10
C LEU A 18 16.83 -7.85 -0.42
N ASP A 19 17.93 -7.32 -0.96
CA ASP A 19 18.09 -5.89 -1.23
C ASP A 19 17.52 -5.50 -2.59
N LYS A 20 17.72 -6.34 -3.61
CA LYS A 20 17.30 -6.09 -5.01
C LYS A 20 16.57 -7.29 -5.61
N PRO A 21 15.52 -7.80 -4.96
CA PRO A 21 14.89 -9.06 -5.32
C PRO A 21 14.33 -9.09 -6.74
N VAL A 22 13.69 -8.01 -7.18
CA VAL A 22 13.10 -7.92 -8.53
C VAL A 22 14.19 -7.92 -9.61
N GLU A 23 15.25 -7.12 -9.44
CA GLU A 23 16.36 -7.07 -10.40
C GLU A 23 17.03 -8.45 -10.56
N ASP A 24 17.28 -9.14 -9.44
CA ASP A 24 17.87 -10.47 -9.46
C ASP A 24 16.96 -11.52 -10.11
N TYR A 25 15.65 -11.46 -9.82
CA TYR A 25 14.64 -12.34 -10.41
C TYR A 25 14.53 -12.15 -11.93
N VAL A 26 14.38 -10.91 -12.39
CA VAL A 26 14.27 -10.59 -13.82
C VAL A 26 15.52 -11.04 -14.56
N ARG A 27 16.72 -10.81 -14.00
CA ARG A 27 17.98 -11.29 -14.59
C ARG A 27 17.99 -12.82 -14.71
N LEU A 28 17.54 -13.56 -13.68
CA LEU A 28 17.45 -15.01 -13.75
C LEU A 28 16.48 -15.49 -14.84
N MET A 29 15.32 -14.83 -14.98
CA MET A 29 14.35 -15.14 -16.03
C MET A 29 14.92 -14.86 -17.42
N ASP A 30 15.59 -13.72 -17.62
CA ASP A 30 16.22 -13.38 -18.89
C ASP A 30 17.34 -14.37 -19.26
N ASP A 31 18.23 -14.67 -18.32
CA ASP A 31 19.38 -15.56 -18.55
C ASP A 31 18.97 -17.02 -18.80
N ARG A 32 17.88 -17.48 -18.16
CA ARG A 32 17.53 -18.91 -18.10
C ARG A 32 16.27 -19.32 -18.86
N MET A 33 15.32 -18.40 -19.02
CA MET A 33 14.03 -18.69 -19.66
C MET A 33 13.90 -18.07 -21.05
N LYS A 34 14.60 -16.97 -21.35
CA LYS A 34 14.58 -16.29 -22.66
C LYS A 34 15.78 -16.66 -23.54
N THR A 35 16.20 -17.92 -23.50
CA THR A 35 17.38 -18.39 -24.25
C THR A 35 17.02 -18.93 -25.63
N ASP A 36 17.85 -18.64 -26.63
CA ASP A 36 17.77 -19.24 -27.97
C ASP A 36 18.37 -20.66 -28.03
N ALA A 37 18.87 -21.19 -26.90
CA ALA A 37 19.42 -22.53 -26.83
C ALA A 37 18.32 -23.59 -27.02
N LEU A 38 18.65 -24.67 -27.74
CA LEU A 38 17.78 -25.83 -27.91
C LEU A 38 17.68 -26.62 -26.60
N ILE A 39 16.79 -26.18 -25.72
CA ILE A 39 16.50 -26.81 -24.43
C ILE A 39 15.18 -27.56 -24.54
N THR A 40 15.12 -28.75 -23.93
CA THR A 40 13.86 -29.50 -23.82
C THR A 40 12.86 -28.77 -22.92
N ASP A 41 11.58 -28.97 -23.14
CA ASP A 41 10.52 -28.40 -22.30
C ASP A 41 10.69 -28.80 -20.81
N GLU A 42 11.13 -30.03 -20.55
CA GLU A 42 11.44 -30.51 -19.20
C GLU A 42 12.61 -29.74 -18.56
N GLY A 43 13.64 -29.41 -19.34
CA GLY A 43 14.75 -28.58 -18.92
C GLY A 43 14.30 -27.15 -18.57
N LEU A 44 13.48 -26.52 -19.42
CA LEU A 44 12.92 -25.19 -19.16
C LEU A 44 12.01 -25.18 -17.93
N LYS A 45 11.16 -26.21 -17.77
CA LYS A 45 10.30 -26.37 -16.59
C LYS A 45 11.13 -26.48 -15.31
N ASN A 46 12.23 -27.25 -15.33
CA ASN A 46 13.13 -27.37 -14.18
C ASN A 46 13.85 -26.04 -13.87
N CYS A 47 14.27 -25.28 -14.89
CA CYS A 47 14.83 -23.94 -14.71
C CYS A 47 13.82 -23.01 -14.03
N PHE A 48 12.59 -22.96 -14.54
CA PHE A 48 11.54 -22.14 -13.95
C PHE A 48 11.25 -22.53 -12.50
N GLU A 49 11.13 -23.82 -12.20
CA GLU A 49 10.83 -24.28 -10.83
C GLU A 49 11.92 -23.85 -9.84
N LYS A 50 13.21 -23.90 -10.23
CA LYS A 50 14.31 -23.40 -9.40
C LYS A 50 14.17 -21.90 -9.11
N ILE A 51 13.91 -21.09 -10.14
CA ILE A 51 13.75 -19.63 -10.01
C ILE A 51 12.50 -19.31 -9.16
N SER A 52 11.38 -19.96 -9.48
CA SER A 52 10.12 -19.83 -8.76
C SER A 52 10.26 -20.21 -7.28
N SER A 53 10.99 -21.28 -6.96
CA SER A 53 11.25 -21.67 -5.58
C SER A 53 12.07 -20.61 -4.84
N ALA A 54 13.13 -20.08 -5.47
CA ALA A 54 13.93 -19.01 -4.88
C ALA A 54 13.11 -17.73 -4.65
N ALA A 55 12.20 -17.38 -5.58
CA ALA A 55 11.34 -16.21 -5.44
C ALA A 55 10.41 -16.35 -4.22
N ARG A 56 9.73 -17.50 -4.09
CA ARG A 56 8.86 -17.80 -2.95
C ARG A 56 9.61 -17.77 -1.62
N GLU A 57 10.82 -18.33 -1.58
CA GLU A 57 11.67 -18.30 -0.39
C GLU A 57 12.09 -16.87 -0.02
N THR A 58 12.46 -16.05 -1.00
CA THR A 58 12.83 -14.64 -0.76
C THR A 58 11.64 -13.81 -0.28
N VAL A 59 10.46 -13.96 -0.88
CA VAL A 59 9.23 -13.31 -0.39
C VAL A 59 8.95 -13.71 1.06
N TRP A 60 9.07 -15.00 1.39
CA TRP A 60 8.87 -15.49 2.75
C TRP A 60 9.85 -14.84 3.74
N LYS A 61 11.13 -14.75 3.37
CA LYS A 61 12.16 -14.10 4.20
C LYS A 61 11.88 -12.63 4.44
N LEU A 62 11.52 -11.88 3.39
CA LEU A 62 11.20 -10.46 3.48
C LEU A 62 10.02 -10.18 4.41
N LEU A 63 9.00 -11.04 4.38
CA LEU A 63 7.79 -10.86 5.17
C LEU A 63 7.89 -11.40 6.59
N PHE A 64 8.60 -12.53 6.80
CA PHE A 64 8.44 -13.31 8.02
C PHE A 64 9.73 -13.61 8.79
N GLU A 65 10.90 -13.47 8.16
CA GLU A 65 12.21 -13.72 8.80
C GLU A 65 12.86 -12.40 9.24
N GLY A 66 12.38 -11.91 10.39
CA GLY A 66 12.84 -10.66 11.03
C GLY A 66 11.78 -9.56 11.02
N PRO A 67 12.14 -8.32 11.41
CA PRO A 67 11.23 -7.19 11.36
C PRO A 67 10.82 -6.90 9.90
N CYS A 68 9.50 -6.92 9.66
CA CYS A 68 8.89 -6.60 8.39
C CYS A 68 8.62 -5.08 8.30
N THR A 69 9.59 -4.34 7.74
CA THR A 69 9.47 -2.90 7.47
C THR A 69 8.60 -2.65 6.24
N ILE A 70 8.10 -1.42 6.06
CA ILE A 70 7.33 -1.02 4.88
C ILE A 70 8.12 -1.28 3.59
N GLU A 71 9.41 -0.96 3.59
CA GLU A 71 10.31 -1.23 2.45
C GLU A 71 10.33 -2.71 2.07
N LYS A 72 10.49 -3.61 3.05
CA LYS A 72 10.46 -5.06 2.81
C LYS A 72 9.11 -5.55 2.30
N GLN A 73 8.00 -4.95 2.75
CA GLN A 73 6.65 -5.27 2.27
C GLN A 73 6.52 -4.92 0.79
N VAL A 74 6.99 -3.74 0.40
CA VAL A 74 6.99 -3.30 -1.00
C VAL A 74 7.86 -4.23 -1.84
N LEU A 75 9.11 -4.50 -1.42
CA LEU A 75 10.02 -5.40 -2.12
C LEU A 75 9.43 -6.82 -2.29
N ALA A 76 8.79 -7.34 -1.25
CA ALA A 76 8.12 -8.63 -1.30
C ALA A 76 6.94 -8.62 -2.29
N SER A 77 6.11 -7.58 -2.25
CA SER A 77 4.95 -7.44 -3.14
C SER A 77 5.34 -7.29 -4.61
N ASP A 78 6.41 -6.55 -4.90
CA ASP A 78 6.87 -6.33 -6.27
C ASP A 78 7.50 -7.60 -6.84
N LEU A 79 8.32 -8.31 -6.05
CA LEU A 79 8.82 -9.64 -6.45
C LEU A 79 7.66 -10.62 -6.68
N LEU A 80 6.67 -10.61 -5.78
CA LEU A 80 5.52 -11.50 -5.87
C LEU A 80 4.67 -11.21 -7.13
N ARG A 81 4.53 -9.95 -7.54
CA ARG A 81 3.83 -9.56 -8.77
C ARG A 81 4.51 -10.11 -10.02
N GLU A 82 5.83 -9.89 -10.16
CA GLU A 82 6.57 -10.42 -11.31
C GLU A 82 6.53 -11.95 -11.33
N HIS A 83 6.76 -12.58 -10.16
CA HIS A 83 6.70 -14.03 -10.04
C HIS A 83 5.32 -14.59 -10.37
N LYS A 84 4.23 -13.95 -9.94
CA LYS A 84 2.87 -14.36 -10.26
C LYS A 84 2.60 -14.34 -11.76
N ALA A 85 3.01 -13.26 -12.44
CA ALA A 85 2.81 -13.12 -13.88
C ALA A 85 3.48 -14.26 -14.66
N ASP A 86 4.74 -14.57 -14.33
CA ASP A 86 5.45 -15.69 -14.95
C ASP A 86 4.88 -17.05 -14.54
N ALA A 87 4.46 -17.20 -13.27
CA ALA A 87 3.82 -18.44 -12.80
C ALA A 87 2.53 -18.71 -13.56
N GLY A 88 1.72 -17.69 -13.84
CA GLY A 88 0.51 -17.79 -14.66
C GLY A 88 0.77 -18.32 -16.07
N PHE A 89 1.95 -18.10 -16.62
CA PHE A 89 2.33 -18.61 -17.94
C PHE A 89 3.00 -19.99 -17.88
N PHE A 90 3.95 -20.19 -16.96
CA PHE A 90 4.78 -21.40 -16.95
C PHE A 90 4.24 -22.55 -16.09
N ASN A 91 3.81 -22.27 -14.86
CA ASN A 91 3.40 -23.30 -13.89
C ASN A 91 2.68 -22.66 -12.68
N PRO A 92 1.36 -22.40 -12.76
CA PRO A 92 0.63 -21.68 -11.71
C PRO A 92 0.35 -22.51 -10.46
N TRP A 93 0.27 -23.85 -10.56
CA TRP A 93 -0.16 -24.70 -9.44
C TRP A 93 0.71 -24.57 -8.17
N PRO A 94 2.05 -24.61 -8.22
CA PRO A 94 2.87 -24.40 -7.03
C PRO A 94 2.75 -23.00 -6.43
N TYR A 95 2.49 -21.98 -7.26
CA TYR A 95 2.20 -20.63 -6.79
C TYR A 95 0.87 -20.59 -6.03
N ASN A 96 -0.20 -21.12 -6.64
CA ASN A 96 -1.55 -21.15 -6.06
C ASN A 96 -1.60 -21.89 -4.72
N GLU A 97 -0.89 -23.01 -4.59
CA GLU A 97 -0.79 -23.72 -3.31
C GLU A 97 0.00 -22.95 -2.25
N TRP A 98 1.08 -22.28 -2.66
CA TRP A 98 1.96 -21.57 -1.73
C TRP A 98 1.39 -20.23 -1.26
N ILE A 99 0.71 -19.47 -2.13
CA ILE A 99 0.16 -18.15 -1.79
C ILE A 99 -0.91 -18.24 -0.69
N VAL A 100 -1.61 -19.37 -0.60
CA VAL A 100 -2.51 -19.71 0.52
C VAL A 100 -1.77 -19.72 1.86
N LYS A 101 -0.55 -20.28 1.90
CA LYS A 101 0.29 -20.30 3.11
C LYS A 101 0.73 -18.90 3.51
N VAL A 102 1.04 -18.04 2.52
CA VAL A 102 1.41 -16.64 2.77
C VAL A 102 0.23 -15.88 3.38
N ARG A 103 -0.98 -16.01 2.82
CA ARG A 103 -2.20 -15.44 3.40
C ARG A 103 -2.38 -15.87 4.85
N ASP A 104 -2.36 -17.18 5.09
CA ASP A 104 -2.66 -17.73 6.41
C ASP A 104 -1.66 -17.23 7.46
N GLU A 105 -0.37 -17.13 7.10
CA GLU A 105 0.65 -16.60 8.01
C GLU A 105 0.54 -15.08 8.21
N LEU A 106 0.18 -14.30 7.18
CA LEU A 106 -0.13 -12.86 7.31
C LEU A 106 -1.28 -12.62 8.29
N LEU A 107 -2.39 -13.35 8.13
CA LEU A 107 -3.57 -13.23 8.98
C LEU A 107 -3.27 -13.66 10.42
N LYS A 108 -2.56 -14.78 10.59
CA LYS A 108 -2.14 -15.29 11.91
C LYS A 108 -1.25 -14.29 12.66
N ARG A 109 -0.38 -13.57 11.97
CA ARG A 109 0.48 -12.51 12.56
C ARG A 109 -0.20 -11.15 12.65
N GLN A 110 -1.48 -11.04 12.28
CA GLN A 110 -2.23 -9.80 12.25
C GLN A 110 -1.59 -8.72 11.35
N MET A 111 -0.90 -9.15 10.27
CA MET A 111 -0.31 -8.26 9.27
C MET A 111 -1.37 -7.81 8.26
N ILE A 112 -2.49 -7.28 8.77
CA ILE A 112 -3.71 -6.99 8.00
C ILE A 112 -3.49 -5.92 6.93
N LEU A 113 -2.60 -4.95 7.19
CA LEU A 113 -2.24 -3.93 6.20
C LEU A 113 -1.53 -4.53 4.99
N VAL A 114 -0.59 -5.46 5.20
CA VAL A 114 0.08 -6.16 4.09
C VAL A 114 -0.92 -7.02 3.32
N TRP A 115 -1.80 -7.73 4.03
CA TRP A 115 -2.87 -8.52 3.40
C TRP A 115 -3.73 -7.65 2.49
N ARG A 116 -4.27 -6.54 3.00
CA ARG A 116 -5.18 -5.67 2.25
C ARG A 116 -4.46 -4.88 1.15
N ASP A 117 -3.37 -4.21 1.49
CA ASP A 117 -2.77 -3.18 0.65
C ASP A 117 -1.79 -3.75 -0.38
N GLU A 118 -1.16 -4.89 -0.07
CA GLU A 118 -0.19 -5.54 -0.96
C GLU A 118 -0.76 -6.79 -1.64
N ILE A 119 -1.48 -7.66 -0.94
CA ILE A 119 -1.99 -8.91 -1.55
C ILE A 119 -3.34 -8.71 -2.23
N VAL A 120 -4.34 -8.20 -1.51
CA VAL A 120 -5.71 -8.06 -2.04
C VAL A 120 -5.77 -6.98 -3.12
N ARG A 121 -5.31 -5.76 -2.82
CA ARG A 121 -5.41 -4.60 -3.73
C ARG A 121 -4.67 -4.81 -5.05
N LYS A 122 -3.52 -5.48 -5.01
CA LYS A 122 -2.71 -5.79 -6.21
C LYS A 122 -3.09 -7.13 -6.85
N GLU A 123 -4.16 -7.78 -6.37
CA GLU A 123 -4.67 -9.06 -6.89
C GLU A 123 -3.58 -10.16 -6.92
N LEU A 124 -2.72 -10.24 -5.90
CA LEU A 124 -1.58 -11.18 -5.84
C LEU A 124 -1.96 -12.56 -5.28
N GLY A 125 -3.25 -12.88 -5.19
CA GLY A 125 -3.73 -14.22 -4.87
C GLY A 125 -3.51 -15.22 -6.02
N PRO A 126 -4.17 -16.40 -5.97
CA PRO A 126 -4.03 -17.44 -6.98
C PRO A 126 -4.15 -16.91 -8.42
N CYS A 127 -3.35 -17.45 -9.32
CA CYS A 127 -3.57 -17.33 -10.76
C CYS A 127 -4.92 -17.97 -11.11
N CYS A 128 -5.65 -17.32 -12.00
CA CYS A 128 -6.96 -17.75 -12.50
C CYS A 128 -7.17 -17.29 -13.94
N SER A 129 -8.35 -17.57 -14.49
CA SER A 129 -8.74 -17.21 -15.87
C SER A 129 -8.66 -15.71 -16.21
N ARG A 130 -8.46 -14.83 -15.23
CA ARG A 130 -8.21 -13.40 -15.44
C ARG A 130 -6.77 -13.07 -15.83
N ASP A 131 -5.81 -13.87 -15.38
CA ASP A 131 -4.38 -13.59 -15.51
C ASP A 131 -3.55 -14.75 -16.07
N SER A 132 -4.19 -15.86 -16.39
CA SER A 132 -3.57 -17.04 -16.98
C SER A 132 -4.52 -17.72 -17.97
N ASP A 133 -3.98 -18.13 -19.12
CA ASP A 133 -4.68 -18.89 -20.17
C ASP A 133 -4.81 -20.39 -19.85
N LEU A 134 -4.24 -20.84 -18.72
CA LEU A 134 -4.28 -22.23 -18.25
C LEU A 134 -5.57 -22.55 -17.47
N PHE A 135 -6.44 -21.57 -17.24
CA PHE A 135 -7.67 -21.70 -16.47
C PHE A 135 -8.88 -21.22 -17.27
N GLU A 136 -10.02 -21.86 -17.01
CA GLU A 136 -11.32 -21.49 -17.59
C GLU A 136 -12.35 -21.36 -16.45
N ASP A 137 -12.97 -20.19 -16.34
CA ASP A 137 -14.15 -19.93 -15.49
C ASP A 137 -14.01 -20.28 -13.99
N ASP A 138 -12.83 -20.03 -13.42
CA ASP A 138 -12.47 -20.34 -12.02
C ASP A 138 -12.45 -19.10 -11.10
N ASN A 139 -12.90 -17.95 -11.60
CA ASN A 139 -12.82 -16.65 -10.92
C ASN A 139 -13.54 -16.63 -9.57
N GLU A 140 -14.63 -17.37 -9.45
CA GLU A 140 -15.43 -17.42 -8.23
C GLU A 140 -14.73 -18.22 -7.13
N GLU A 141 -13.98 -19.27 -7.50
CA GLU A 141 -13.14 -20.02 -6.57
C GLU A 141 -11.91 -19.22 -6.16
N ALA A 142 -11.24 -18.58 -7.11
CA ALA A 142 -10.11 -17.69 -6.85
C ALA A 142 -10.51 -16.51 -5.95
N ALA A 143 -11.74 -15.99 -6.09
CA ALA A 143 -12.22 -14.89 -5.27
C ALA A 143 -12.31 -15.23 -3.76
N LYS A 144 -12.63 -16.48 -3.41
CA LYS A 144 -12.70 -16.94 -2.01
C LYS A 144 -11.37 -16.78 -1.27
N PHE A 145 -10.25 -16.75 -2.01
CA PHE A 145 -8.94 -16.48 -1.41
C PHE A 145 -8.90 -15.13 -0.69
N TYR A 146 -9.61 -14.12 -1.22
CA TYR A 146 -9.55 -12.74 -0.75
C TYR A 146 -10.58 -12.42 0.35
N GLU A 147 -11.54 -13.31 0.61
CA GLU A 147 -12.67 -13.15 1.55
C GLU A 147 -12.26 -13.29 3.02
N PHE A 148 -11.21 -12.57 3.43
CA PHE A 148 -10.64 -12.59 4.78
C PHE A 148 -10.38 -11.18 5.29
N ALA A 149 -10.49 -11.00 6.61
CA ALA A 149 -10.27 -9.72 7.29
C ALA A 149 -11.12 -8.55 6.72
N GLY A 150 -12.36 -8.85 6.30
CA GLY A 150 -13.27 -7.86 5.72
C GLY A 150 -12.91 -7.42 4.29
N CYS A 151 -11.98 -8.10 3.65
CA CYS A 151 -11.62 -7.88 2.25
C CYS A 151 -12.44 -8.79 1.33
N GLN A 152 -12.49 -8.43 0.04
CA GLN A 152 -13.05 -9.23 -1.04
C GLN A 152 -12.19 -9.09 -2.29
N ALA A 153 -12.38 -9.99 -3.25
CA ALA A 153 -11.70 -9.89 -4.54
C ALA A 153 -12.18 -8.65 -5.28
N ARG A 154 -11.25 -7.85 -5.80
CA ARG A 154 -11.56 -6.55 -6.41
C ARG A 154 -12.51 -6.64 -7.61
N TRP A 155 -12.45 -7.71 -8.39
CA TRP A 155 -13.36 -7.90 -9.53
C TRP A 155 -14.81 -8.19 -9.12
N LYS A 156 -15.06 -8.68 -7.90
CA LYS A 156 -16.44 -8.81 -7.40
C LYS A 156 -17.11 -7.46 -7.14
N GLU A 157 -16.33 -6.40 -6.89
CA GLU A 157 -16.86 -5.02 -6.80
C GLU A 157 -17.29 -4.46 -8.15
N VAL A 158 -16.73 -4.99 -9.26
CA VAL A 158 -17.02 -4.52 -10.62
C VAL A 158 -18.25 -5.23 -11.21
N ASP A 159 -18.49 -6.49 -10.86
CA ASP A 159 -19.64 -7.27 -11.36
C ASP A 159 -20.99 -6.82 -10.79
N GLU A 160 -21.04 -6.33 -9.54
CA GLU A 160 -22.30 -5.77 -8.96
C GLU A 160 -22.77 -4.49 -9.67
N MET A 161 -21.92 -3.85 -10.48
CA MET A 161 -22.24 -2.66 -11.27
C MET A 161 -22.57 -2.99 -12.74
N SER A 162 -22.43 -4.26 -13.17
CA SER A 162 -22.72 -4.75 -14.52
C SER A 162 -24.16 -5.28 -14.71
N THR A 163 -24.96 -5.42 -13.64
CA THR A 163 -26.37 -5.84 -13.76
C THR A 163 -27.29 -4.65 -14.05
N ILE A 164 -27.22 -4.11 -15.27
CA ILE A 164 -28.31 -3.32 -15.86
C ILE A 164 -29.25 -4.32 -16.57
N PRO A 165 -30.56 -4.34 -16.31
CA PRO A 165 -31.50 -5.24 -16.98
C PRO A 165 -31.52 -5.04 -18.52
N ASP A 166 -31.64 -6.14 -19.26
CA ASP A 166 -31.61 -6.31 -20.73
C ASP A 166 -32.66 -5.52 -21.58
N ASP A 167 -33.20 -4.40 -21.10
CA ASP A 167 -34.22 -3.61 -21.81
C ASP A 167 -33.69 -2.25 -22.34
N ALA A 168 -32.53 -2.26 -23.02
CA ALA A 168 -32.09 -1.11 -23.81
C ALA A 168 -31.47 -1.54 -25.16
N PRO A 169 -31.84 -0.88 -26.28
CA PRO A 169 -31.57 -1.41 -27.61
C PRO A 169 -30.10 -1.25 -28.03
N SER A 170 -29.55 -2.36 -28.50
CA SER A 170 -28.25 -2.50 -29.18
C SER A 170 -27.98 -1.41 -30.22
N LEU A 171 -26.80 -0.79 -30.14
CA LEU A 171 -26.15 -0.10 -31.27
C LEU A 171 -24.65 -0.41 -31.29
N SER A 172 -24.29 -1.52 -31.91
CA SER A 172 -23.14 -1.56 -32.84
C SER A 172 -23.73 -1.56 -34.26
N PRO A 173 -23.06 -1.06 -35.33
CA PRO A 173 -21.60 -1.03 -35.54
C PRO A 173 -21.09 0.28 -36.21
N ILE A 174 -19.76 0.41 -36.45
CA ILE A 174 -19.12 0.82 -37.73
C ILE A 174 -17.61 1.10 -37.54
N LEU A 175 -16.81 0.19 -38.13
CA LEU A 175 -15.49 0.31 -38.80
C LEU A 175 -14.27 0.80 -38.00
N SER A 176 -13.23 -0.02 -37.74
CA SER A 176 -12.25 -0.69 -38.64
C SER A 176 -11.21 0.22 -39.29
N GLU A 177 -9.95 -0.03 -38.87
CA GLU A 177 -8.66 0.06 -39.59
C GLU A 177 -8.14 1.41 -40.11
N THR A 178 -6.96 1.83 -39.64
CA THR A 178 -5.73 1.84 -40.48
C THR A 178 -4.48 1.86 -39.57
N ALA A 179 -3.50 1.00 -39.88
CA ALA A 179 -2.20 0.86 -39.22
C ALA A 179 -1.14 1.88 -39.70
N LEU A 180 -0.18 2.24 -38.84
CA LEU A 180 1.24 2.50 -39.16
C LEU A 180 2.05 2.80 -37.88
N SER A 181 3.19 2.11 -37.69
CA SER A 181 4.13 2.22 -36.55
C SER A 181 5.22 3.31 -36.77
N PRO A 182 6.23 3.49 -35.88
CA PRO A 182 6.46 4.67 -35.02
C PRO A 182 7.68 5.56 -35.44
N PRO A 183 8.00 6.65 -34.72
CA PRO A 183 9.25 6.61 -33.94
C PRO A 183 9.25 7.36 -32.59
N GLU A 184 10.00 6.76 -31.65
CA GLU A 184 10.91 7.30 -30.61
C GLU A 184 10.70 8.64 -29.86
N THR A 185 10.90 8.51 -28.55
CA THR A 185 11.40 9.49 -27.55
C THR A 185 10.49 10.65 -27.12
N GLY A 186 10.01 10.56 -25.87
CA GLY A 186 9.44 11.68 -25.13
C GLY A 186 8.75 11.20 -23.85
N ALA A 187 9.09 11.79 -22.71
CA ALA A 187 8.56 11.45 -21.40
C ALA A 187 7.03 11.30 -21.40
N SER A 188 6.52 10.14 -20.99
CA SER A 188 5.10 9.95 -20.71
C SER A 188 4.77 10.65 -19.40
N VAL A 189 4.14 11.83 -19.55
CA VAL A 189 3.16 12.31 -18.58
C VAL A 189 2.07 11.25 -18.55
N ILE A 190 1.78 10.68 -17.38
CA ILE A 190 0.59 9.87 -17.18
C ILE A 190 -0.58 10.82 -17.37
N GLU A 191 -1.24 10.77 -18.53
CA GLU A 191 -2.54 11.43 -18.71
C GLU A 191 -3.51 10.76 -17.74
N THR A 192 -3.80 11.46 -16.65
CA THR A 192 -4.86 11.08 -15.72
C THR A 192 -6.18 11.15 -16.47
N ASN A 193 -6.76 10.00 -16.75
CA ASN A 193 -8.11 9.90 -17.27
C ASN A 193 -9.07 10.59 -16.25
N PRO A 194 -9.78 11.66 -16.63
CA PRO A 194 -10.63 12.41 -15.68
C PRO A 194 -11.69 11.54 -15.01
N ALA A 195 -12.17 10.49 -15.68
CA ALA A 195 -13.11 9.53 -15.10
C ALA A 195 -12.52 8.73 -13.92
N ASN A 196 -11.21 8.48 -13.91
CA ASN A 196 -10.53 7.81 -12.79
C ASN A 196 -10.29 8.77 -11.61
N VAL A 197 -10.11 10.06 -11.87
CA VAL A 197 -9.95 11.08 -10.81
C VAL A 197 -11.27 11.30 -10.10
N ASP A 198 -12.37 11.43 -10.84
CA ASP A 198 -13.71 11.56 -10.25
C ASP A 198 -14.07 10.32 -9.40
N PHE A 199 -13.81 9.10 -9.91
CA PHE A 199 -14.02 7.86 -9.16
C PHE A 199 -13.20 7.76 -7.86
N LEU A 200 -11.96 8.25 -7.84
CA LEU A 200 -11.14 8.24 -6.63
C LEU A 200 -11.55 9.35 -5.65
N THR A 201 -12.01 10.50 -6.15
CA THR A 201 -12.48 11.61 -5.30
C THR A 201 -13.77 11.23 -4.57
N ASP A 202 -14.62 10.40 -5.19
CA ASP A 202 -15.82 9.85 -4.55
C ASP A 202 -15.51 8.82 -3.44
N GLN A 203 -14.26 8.36 -3.31
CA GLN A 203 -13.83 7.44 -2.25
C GLN A 203 -13.39 8.13 -0.95
N PHE A 204 -13.34 9.47 -0.91
CA PHE A 204 -13.07 10.17 0.34
C PHE A 204 -14.18 9.89 1.35
N LYS A 205 -13.78 9.43 2.53
CA LYS A 205 -14.70 9.18 3.64
C LYS A 205 -14.79 10.42 4.51
N THR A 206 -15.99 10.75 4.98
CA THR A 206 -16.09 11.64 6.14
C THR A 206 -15.54 10.92 7.36
N LEU A 207 -14.68 11.57 8.16
CA LEU A 207 -14.11 10.93 9.35
C LEU A 207 -15.23 10.57 10.33
N SER A 208 -15.47 9.28 10.54
CA SER A 208 -16.53 8.79 11.43
C SER A 208 -16.14 8.93 12.90
N CYS A 209 -17.13 8.84 13.80
CA CYS A 209 -16.86 8.79 15.24
C CYS A 209 -16.45 7.38 15.72
N GLU A 210 -16.67 6.35 14.92
CA GLU A 210 -16.42 4.95 15.27
C GLU A 210 -14.97 4.55 15.02
N SER A 211 -14.47 4.82 13.81
CA SER A 211 -13.12 4.46 13.33
C SER A 211 -12.39 5.65 12.68
N PRO A 212 -12.21 6.77 13.41
CA PRO A 212 -11.68 8.02 12.85
C PRO A 212 -10.24 7.89 12.32
N LEU A 213 -9.45 6.98 12.89
CA LEU A 213 -8.06 6.75 12.50
C LEU A 213 -7.97 6.01 11.17
N GLU A 214 -8.84 5.02 10.99
CA GLU A 214 -8.95 4.19 9.81
C GLU A 214 -9.46 5.02 8.63
N ASP A 215 -10.47 5.87 8.86
CA ASP A 215 -10.99 6.81 7.85
C ASP A 215 -9.93 7.83 7.44
N TYR A 216 -9.19 8.39 8.41
CA TYR A 216 -8.08 9.30 8.14
C TYR A 216 -6.99 8.64 7.27
N LYS A 217 -6.56 7.43 7.64
CA LYS A 217 -5.55 6.67 6.87
C LYS A 217 -6.02 6.38 5.45
N HIS A 218 -7.30 6.04 5.29
CA HIS A 218 -7.93 5.84 3.99
C HIS A 218 -7.89 7.12 3.16
N ASN A 219 -8.28 8.27 3.72
CA ASN A 219 -8.27 9.54 2.99
C ASN A 219 -6.85 9.97 2.57
N MET A 220 -5.87 9.87 3.47
CA MET A 220 -4.45 10.15 3.15
C MET A 220 -3.97 9.25 2.00
N PHE A 221 -4.38 7.99 1.99
CA PHE A 221 -4.08 7.05 0.92
C PHE A 221 -4.78 7.42 -0.39
N VAL A 222 -6.09 7.72 -0.37
CA VAL A 222 -6.84 8.15 -1.56
C VAL A 222 -6.17 9.37 -2.19
N GLN A 223 -5.82 10.38 -1.39
CA GLN A 223 -5.12 11.57 -1.87
C GLN A 223 -3.77 11.25 -2.50
N THR A 224 -3.00 10.34 -1.91
CA THR A 224 -1.71 9.91 -2.47
C THR A 224 -1.88 9.27 -3.85
N ASN A 225 -2.94 8.49 -4.06
CA ASN A 225 -3.23 7.85 -5.35
C ASN A 225 -3.86 8.79 -6.38
N ILE A 226 -4.59 9.81 -5.94
CA ILE A 226 -5.08 10.88 -6.84
C ILE A 226 -3.89 11.71 -7.32
N ASN A 227 -3.14 12.27 -6.37
CA ASN A 227 -1.95 13.06 -6.64
C ASN A 227 -1.08 13.16 -5.39
N ALA A 228 0.01 12.39 -5.35
CA ALA A 228 0.99 12.41 -4.27
C ALA A 228 1.70 13.76 -4.09
N ASN A 229 1.66 14.65 -5.09
CA ASN A 229 2.25 15.99 -5.02
C ASN A 229 1.22 17.07 -4.65
N ASP A 230 -0.07 16.74 -4.52
CA ASP A 230 -1.11 17.70 -4.15
C ASP A 230 -1.12 17.97 -2.64
N THR A 231 -0.24 18.90 -2.26
CA THR A 231 -0.09 19.34 -0.86
C THR A 231 -1.40 19.94 -0.30
N GLU A 232 -2.22 20.59 -1.12
CA GLU A 232 -3.48 21.18 -0.67
C GLU A 232 -4.56 20.14 -0.39
N GLY A 233 -4.61 19.06 -1.16
CA GLY A 233 -5.45 17.91 -0.86
C GLY A 233 -5.11 17.29 0.50
N PHE A 234 -3.83 17.04 0.78
CA PHE A 234 -3.39 16.55 2.09
C PHE A 234 -3.72 17.51 3.24
N LYS A 235 -3.56 18.82 3.02
CA LYS A 235 -3.92 19.85 4.00
C LYS A 235 -5.39 19.81 4.39
N LYS A 236 -6.31 19.58 3.44
CA LYS A 236 -7.75 19.46 3.72
C LYS A 236 -8.06 18.27 4.63
N ILE A 237 -7.45 17.12 4.37
CA ILE A 237 -7.64 15.90 5.17
C ILE A 237 -7.10 16.11 6.58
N LEU A 238 -5.92 16.73 6.70
CA LEU A 238 -5.33 17.09 7.99
C LEU A 238 -6.20 18.09 8.75
N ALA A 239 -6.84 19.04 8.07
CA ALA A 239 -7.78 19.97 8.69
C ALA A 239 -9.01 19.25 9.26
N GLU A 240 -9.64 18.36 8.49
CA GLU A 240 -10.78 17.56 8.97
C GLU A 240 -10.40 16.68 10.15
N ALA A 241 -9.21 16.07 10.12
CA ALA A 241 -8.69 15.27 11.24
C ALA A 241 -8.49 16.10 12.51
N ARG A 242 -7.96 17.32 12.39
CA ARG A 242 -7.81 18.25 13.51
C ARG A 242 -9.16 18.67 14.10
N GLU A 243 -10.16 18.93 13.26
CA GLU A 243 -11.53 19.20 13.72
C GLU A 243 -12.14 18.00 14.45
N LYS A 244 -11.90 16.78 13.95
CA LYS A 244 -12.37 15.55 14.60
C LYS A 244 -11.69 15.32 15.96
N ILE A 245 -10.39 15.55 16.06
CA ILE A 245 -9.66 15.49 17.34
C ILE A 245 -10.26 16.51 18.32
N TRP A 246 -10.50 17.74 17.86
CA TRP A 246 -11.12 18.77 18.67
C TRP A 246 -12.49 18.32 19.21
N HIS A 247 -13.33 17.75 18.34
CA HIS A 247 -14.63 17.21 18.71
C HIS A 247 -14.54 16.16 19.82
N PHE A 248 -13.65 15.17 19.67
CA PHE A 248 -13.47 14.12 20.70
C PHE A 248 -13.00 14.66 22.04
N LEU A 249 -12.12 15.67 22.01
CA LEU A 249 -11.54 16.25 23.21
C LEU A 249 -12.48 17.22 23.90
N PHE A 250 -13.22 18.06 23.17
CA PHE A 250 -13.78 19.29 23.73
C PHE A 250 -15.28 19.51 23.51
N ASP A 251 -15.95 18.76 22.63
CA ASP A 251 -17.38 19.03 22.39
C ASP A 251 -18.28 18.48 23.50
N GLN A 252 -17.75 17.59 24.34
CA GLN A 252 -18.44 17.07 25.51
C GLN A 252 -17.97 17.78 26.79
N SER A 253 -18.82 17.76 27.82
CA SER A 253 -18.54 18.36 29.14
C SER A 253 -17.45 17.60 29.93
N SER A 254 -17.21 16.35 29.57
CA SER A 254 -16.16 15.50 30.13
C SER A 254 -15.54 14.66 29.00
N LEU A 255 -14.33 14.15 29.19
CA LEU A 255 -13.60 13.36 28.19
C LEU A 255 -13.78 11.86 28.47
N PRO A 256 -14.59 11.11 27.68
CA PRO A 256 -14.72 9.67 27.82
C PRO A 256 -13.38 8.95 27.52
N PRO A 257 -13.10 7.81 28.16
CA PRO A 257 -11.89 7.01 27.87
C PRO A 257 -11.77 6.58 26.41
N GLU A 258 -12.90 6.31 25.74
CA GLU A 258 -12.91 5.93 24.33
C GLU A 258 -12.46 7.09 23.42
N ASN A 259 -13.01 8.28 23.64
CA ASN A 259 -12.62 9.49 22.92
C ASN A 259 -11.17 9.88 23.22
N PHE A 260 -10.71 9.67 24.46
CA PHE A 260 -9.31 9.86 24.84
C PHE A 260 -8.40 9.02 23.95
N GLU A 261 -8.68 7.73 23.81
CA GLU A 261 -7.84 6.82 23.03
C GLU A 261 -7.92 7.11 21.53
N LYS A 262 -9.11 7.40 21.01
CA LYS A 262 -9.33 7.77 19.60
C LYS A 262 -8.57 9.05 19.24
N ALA A 263 -8.71 10.09 20.05
CA ALA A 263 -8.00 11.36 19.86
C ALA A 263 -6.49 11.18 19.95
N ALA A 264 -6.00 10.38 20.91
CA ALA A 264 -4.57 10.13 21.08
C ALA A 264 -3.94 9.47 19.85
N LYS A 265 -4.56 8.39 19.36
CA LYS A 265 -4.05 7.68 18.17
C LYS A 265 -4.12 8.52 16.91
N LEU A 266 -5.22 9.25 16.71
CA LEU A 266 -5.37 10.12 15.55
C LEU A 266 -4.35 11.27 15.59
N LEU A 267 -4.13 11.90 16.75
CA LEU A 267 -3.16 12.98 16.91
C LEU A 267 -1.73 12.54 16.58
N GLN A 268 -1.32 11.32 16.94
CA GLN A 268 0.02 10.80 16.60
C GLN A 268 0.25 10.74 15.09
N MET A 269 -0.73 10.22 14.34
CA MET A 269 -0.64 10.16 12.87
C MET A 269 -0.68 11.55 12.26
N VAL A 270 -1.63 12.39 12.68
CA VAL A 270 -1.78 13.76 12.19
C VAL A 270 -0.50 14.57 12.41
N LYS A 271 0.17 14.44 13.57
CA LYS A 271 1.46 15.10 13.83
C LYS A 271 2.52 14.65 12.81
N SER A 272 2.65 13.34 12.61
CA SER A 272 3.64 12.76 11.70
C SER A 272 3.46 13.28 10.27
N ASP A 273 2.22 13.26 9.77
CA ASP A 273 1.93 13.70 8.40
C ASP A 273 1.97 15.22 8.25
N SER A 274 1.55 15.97 9.29
CA SER A 274 1.66 17.42 9.30
C SER A 274 3.10 17.91 9.25
N CYS A 275 4.09 17.16 9.76
CA CYS A 275 5.50 17.53 9.57
C CYS A 275 5.90 17.69 8.10
N THR A 276 5.28 16.90 7.22
CA THR A 276 5.59 16.87 5.79
C THR A 276 4.68 17.83 5.02
N PHE A 277 3.38 17.83 5.30
CA PHE A 277 2.41 18.51 4.43
C PHE A 277 1.91 19.86 4.96
N SER A 278 1.93 20.08 6.28
CA SER A 278 1.35 21.28 6.90
C SER A 278 1.90 21.65 8.29
N PRO A 279 3.23 21.82 8.44
CA PRO A 279 3.82 21.97 9.77
C PRO A 279 3.39 23.26 10.48
N TYR A 280 3.26 24.36 9.73
CA TYR A 280 2.84 25.65 10.30
C TYR A 280 1.38 25.63 10.79
N ASP A 281 0.46 25.07 9.99
CA ASP A 281 -0.96 24.96 10.37
C ASP A 281 -1.14 24.08 11.62
N TYR A 282 -0.36 23.00 11.71
CA TYR A 282 -0.33 22.15 12.90
C TYR A 282 0.19 22.92 14.12
N ASN A 283 1.28 23.67 13.95
CA ASN A 283 1.89 24.45 15.03
C ASN A 283 0.92 25.50 15.61
N ASP A 284 0.19 26.21 14.74
CA ASP A 284 -0.83 27.17 15.17
C ASP A 284 -2.01 26.49 15.88
N TRP A 285 -2.40 25.30 15.44
CA TRP A 285 -3.51 24.55 16.01
C TRP A 285 -3.18 23.88 17.35
N ILE A 286 -2.01 23.23 17.47
CA ILE A 286 -1.64 22.45 18.67
C ILE A 286 -1.47 23.35 19.90
N VAL A 287 -1.12 24.62 19.71
CA VAL A 287 -1.14 25.66 20.77
C VAL A 287 -2.55 25.88 21.32
N LYS A 288 -3.56 25.95 20.45
CA LYS A 288 -4.97 26.07 20.87
C LYS A 288 -5.44 24.83 21.63
N VAL A 289 -5.04 23.64 21.16
CA VAL A 289 -5.34 22.38 21.84
C VAL A 289 -4.73 22.36 23.24
N ARG A 290 -3.45 22.74 23.38
CA ARG A 290 -2.79 22.89 24.68
C ARG A 290 -3.61 23.80 25.60
N ASP A 291 -3.89 25.02 25.16
CA ASP A 291 -4.55 26.02 25.99
C ASP A 291 -5.94 25.55 26.45
N GLU A 292 -6.70 24.89 25.57
CA GLU A 292 -8.02 24.34 25.91
C GLU A 292 -7.93 23.10 26.84
N LEU A 293 -6.91 22.25 26.68
CA LEU A 293 -6.65 21.13 27.63
C LEU A 293 -6.41 21.66 29.05
N PHE A 294 -5.58 22.68 29.20
CA PHE A 294 -5.31 23.28 30.51
C PHE A 294 -6.54 23.97 31.09
N LYS A 295 -7.27 24.74 30.27
CA LYS A 295 -8.52 25.39 30.67
C LYS A 295 -9.58 24.40 31.18
N ARG A 296 -9.63 23.19 30.62
CA ARG A 296 -10.56 22.12 31.05
C ARG A 296 -9.99 21.17 32.10
N GLY A 297 -8.71 21.32 32.46
CA GLY A 297 -8.02 20.45 33.42
C GLY A 297 -7.74 19.04 32.90
N TYR A 298 -7.64 18.84 31.59
CA TYR A 298 -7.36 17.53 30.97
C TYR A 298 -5.85 17.18 30.99
N LEU A 299 -5.23 17.34 32.16
CA LEU A 299 -3.78 17.18 32.38
C LEU A 299 -3.27 15.77 32.03
N LYS A 300 -4.11 14.74 32.23
CA LYS A 300 -3.74 13.36 31.87
C LYS A 300 -3.51 13.18 30.36
N PHE A 301 -4.28 13.88 29.52
CA PHE A 301 -4.07 13.83 28.06
C PHE A 301 -2.79 14.59 27.70
N TRP A 302 -2.59 15.76 28.31
CA TRP A 302 -1.36 16.53 28.15
C TRP A 302 -0.10 15.70 28.46
N GLU A 303 -0.02 15.13 29.65
CA GLU A 303 1.17 14.39 30.11
C GLU A 303 1.36 13.07 29.35
N ARG A 304 0.32 12.24 29.25
CA ARG A 304 0.44 10.86 28.75
C ARG A 304 0.43 10.77 27.23
N VAL A 305 -0.13 11.76 26.54
CA VAL A 305 -0.26 11.76 25.08
C VAL A 305 0.69 12.77 24.47
N ILE A 306 0.54 14.06 24.80
CA ILE A 306 1.30 15.13 24.14
C ILE A 306 2.77 15.14 24.59
N VAL A 307 3.04 15.19 25.89
CA VAL A 307 4.41 15.24 26.43
C VAL A 307 5.13 13.91 26.19
N ALA A 308 4.53 12.79 26.61
CA ALA A 308 5.16 11.47 26.52
C ALA A 308 5.52 11.06 25.08
N ASN A 309 4.68 11.41 24.10
CA ASN A 309 4.93 11.08 22.69
C ASN A 309 5.46 12.26 21.87
N LYS A 310 5.82 13.38 22.51
CA LYS A 310 6.37 14.59 21.87
C LYS A 310 5.51 15.13 20.71
N LEU A 311 4.20 15.21 20.91
CA LEU A 311 3.23 15.64 19.88
C LEU A 311 2.98 17.15 19.87
N GLY A 312 3.89 17.94 20.44
CA GLY A 312 3.86 19.40 20.39
C GLY A 312 4.29 19.94 19.03
N LEU A 313 4.86 21.14 19.00
CA LEU A 313 5.24 21.83 17.76
C LEU A 313 6.20 20.99 16.89
N CYS A 314 5.96 20.97 15.58
CA CYS A 314 6.90 20.55 14.55
C CYS A 314 8.13 21.46 14.56
N TRP A 315 9.31 20.88 14.32
CA TRP A 315 10.61 21.53 14.38
C TRP A 315 11.67 20.72 13.60
N TYR A 316 12.92 21.20 13.55
CA TYR A 316 13.95 20.64 12.65
C TYR A 316 14.22 19.13 12.82
N LYS A 317 13.86 18.53 13.96
CA LYS A 317 14.06 17.08 14.18
C LYS A 317 13.03 16.21 13.49
N ASP A 318 11.86 16.76 13.19
CA ASP A 318 10.74 15.98 12.66
C ASP A 318 10.18 16.55 11.37
N SER A 319 10.61 17.74 10.94
CA SER A 319 10.17 18.38 9.69
C SER A 319 11.32 19.10 8.99
N GLU A 320 11.40 18.93 7.68
CA GLU A 320 12.39 19.58 6.80
C GLU A 320 12.14 21.08 6.58
N TYR A 321 11.00 21.60 7.04
CA TYR A 321 10.64 23.01 6.93
C TYR A 321 11.33 23.91 7.96
N PHE A 322 12.05 23.31 8.90
CA PHE A 322 12.76 24.01 9.96
C PHE A 322 14.21 23.56 9.97
N ASP A 323 15.12 24.47 10.31
CA ASP A 323 16.54 24.16 10.43
C ASP A 323 17.06 24.35 11.87
N ASP A 324 18.18 23.70 12.18
CA ASP A 324 18.76 23.71 13.52
C ASP A 324 19.55 24.99 13.84
N ARG A 325 19.65 25.92 12.89
CA ARG A 325 20.43 27.17 13.02
C ARG A 325 19.53 28.35 13.38
N ASP A 326 18.38 28.44 12.73
CA ASP A 326 17.45 29.56 12.81
C ASP A 326 16.22 29.20 13.67
N ASP A 327 15.81 27.93 13.72
CA ASP A 327 14.64 27.49 14.48
C ASP A 327 14.98 26.87 15.85
N LYS A 328 14.46 27.48 16.91
CA LYS A 328 14.67 27.02 18.28
C LYS A 328 13.82 25.79 18.59
N ALA A 329 14.38 24.89 19.40
CA ALA A 329 13.65 23.78 19.96
C ALA A 329 12.39 24.27 20.72
N PRO A 330 11.22 23.65 20.52
CA PRO A 330 9.96 24.08 21.13
C PRO A 330 9.83 23.66 22.60
N LEU A 331 10.90 23.80 23.39
CA LEU A 331 10.93 23.39 24.81
C LEU A 331 9.87 24.15 25.63
N GLN A 332 9.71 25.44 25.37
CA GLN A 332 8.71 26.30 26.02
C GLN A 332 7.27 25.83 25.82
N PHE A 333 6.99 25.08 24.75
CA PHE A 333 5.65 24.52 24.54
C PHE A 333 5.30 23.49 25.63
N TYR A 334 6.29 22.69 26.06
CA TYR A 334 6.11 21.61 27.02
C TYR A 334 6.22 22.07 28.49
N GLU A 335 6.87 23.21 28.75
CA GLU A 335 7.07 23.79 30.09
C GLU A 335 5.76 24.30 30.75
N PHE A 336 4.65 24.39 30.00
CA PHE A 336 3.36 24.92 30.48
C PHE A 336 2.70 24.12 31.63
N GLY A 337 3.23 22.94 31.98
CA GLY A 337 2.70 22.06 33.03
C GLY A 337 3.60 21.86 34.25
N GLU A 338 4.72 22.58 34.37
CA GLU A 338 5.64 22.45 35.53
C GLU A 338 5.28 23.37 36.72
N HIS A 339 4.03 23.80 36.85
CA HIS A 339 3.55 24.65 37.96
C HIS A 339 2.34 24.07 38.69
#